data_AF-A0A960KDZ7-F1
#
_entry.id   AF-A0A960KDZ7-F1
#
_cell.length_a   1.000
_cell.length_b   1.000
_cell.length_c   1.000
_cell.angle_alpha   90.00
_cell.angle_beta   90.00
_cell.angle_gamma   90.00
#
_symmetry.space_group_name_H-M   'P 1'
#
loop_
_entity.id
_entity.type
_entity.pdbx_description
1 polymer ?
#
loop_
_entity_poly.entity_id
_entity_poly.type
_entity_poly.pdbx_seq_one_letter_code
_entity_poly.pdbx_strand_id
1 'polypeptide(L)'
;VEVAGDEVETGNTYDKYASKNPIERRLMDGFFAALDRSLPATSPRRILEVGVGEGEVTARLAARWPEATFVGLDLPDPELAQHW
;
A
#
# COMPACT_ATOMS: atom_id res chain seq x y z
N VAL A 1 -16.98 -7.50 -16.24
CA VAL A 1 -16.06 -7.09 -17.32
C VAL A 1 -14.89 -8.05 -17.24
N GLU A 2 -14.80 -9.01 -18.17
CA GLU A 2 -13.59 -9.81 -18.29
C GLU A 2 -12.51 -8.92 -18.87
N VAL A 3 -11.46 -8.68 -18.08
CA VAL A 3 -10.25 -8.05 -18.58
C VAL A 3 -9.45 -9.16 -19.25
N ALA A 4 -9.69 -9.35 -20.54
CA ALA A 4 -8.75 -10.10 -21.38
C ALA A 4 -7.54 -9.18 -21.62
N GLY A 5 -6.37 -9.56 -21.16
CA GLY A 5 -5.14 -8.79 -21.36
C GLY A 5 -3.95 -9.57 -20.84
N ASP A 6 -2.82 -9.40 -21.51
CA ASP A 6 -1.51 -9.99 -21.22
C ASP A 6 -1.18 -10.06 -19.72
N GLU A 7 -0.26 -10.96 -19.34
CA GLU A 7 0.33 -11.08 -17.98
C GLU A 7 0.67 -9.68 -17.43
N VAL A 8 -0.27 -9.06 -16.72
CA VAL A 8 -0.06 -7.75 -16.09
C VAL A 8 0.72 -8.05 -14.84
N GLU A 9 1.98 -7.61 -14.81
CA GLU A 9 2.81 -7.70 -13.62
C GLU A 9 2.15 -6.89 -12.49
N THR A 10 1.72 -7.60 -11.45
CA THR A 10 1.04 -7.06 -10.27
C THR A 10 2.00 -7.05 -9.09
N GLY A 11 1.75 -6.15 -8.14
CA GLY A 11 2.61 -6.01 -6.96
C GLY A 11 4.02 -5.52 -7.26
N ASN A 12 4.90 -5.72 -6.30
CA ASN A 12 6.31 -5.36 -6.37
C ASN A 12 7.13 -6.54 -6.88
N THR A 13 7.92 -6.27 -7.91
CA THR A 13 8.82 -7.26 -8.52
C THR A 13 10.04 -7.56 -7.65
N TYR A 14 10.26 -6.77 -6.60
CA TYR A 14 11.24 -6.95 -5.54
C TYR A 14 10.84 -6.10 -4.32
N ASP A 15 11.46 -6.37 -3.17
CA ASP A 15 11.22 -5.59 -1.94
C ASP A 15 11.85 -4.19 -2.05
N LYS A 16 11.07 -3.27 -2.61
CA LYS A 16 11.44 -1.85 -2.72
C LYS A 16 11.43 -1.12 -1.38
N TYR A 17 10.76 -1.68 -0.38
CA TYR A 17 10.67 -1.08 0.96
C TYR A 17 11.93 -1.37 1.79
N ALA A 18 12.62 -2.49 1.55
CA ALA A 18 13.88 -2.87 2.20
C ALA A 18 15.14 -2.66 1.33
N SER A 19 15.05 -1.87 0.26
CA SER A 19 16.17 -1.68 -0.66
C SER A 19 17.42 -1.08 0.01
N LYS A 20 18.59 -1.64 -0.33
CA LYS A 20 19.91 -1.15 0.10
C LYS A 20 20.45 -0.04 -0.80
N ASN A 21 19.77 0.30 -1.89
CA ASN A 21 20.16 1.41 -2.76
C ASN A 21 19.84 2.76 -2.07
N PRO A 22 20.83 3.65 -1.86
CA PRO A 22 20.61 4.93 -1.19
C PRO A 22 19.63 5.85 -1.91
N ILE A 23 19.56 5.79 -3.24
CA ILE A 23 18.65 6.60 -4.04
C ILE A 23 17.21 6.12 -3.82
N GLU A 24 17.00 4.82 -3.89
CA GLU A 24 15.68 4.23 -3.73
C GLU A 24 15.12 4.47 -2.32
N ARG A 25 15.95 4.29 -1.28
CA ARG A 25 15.57 4.67 0.09
C ARG A 25 15.14 6.12 0.17
N ARG A 26 15.90 7.04 -0.43
CA ARG A 26 15.60 8.47 -0.42
C ARG A 26 14.26 8.79 -1.11
N LEU A 27 13.90 8.02 -2.15
CA LEU A 27 12.62 8.13 -2.85
C LEU A 27 11.47 7.60 -1.98
N MET A 28 11.64 6.41 -1.38
CA MET A 28 10.64 5.81 -0.49
C MET A 28 10.40 6.66 0.77
N ASP A 29 11.46 7.18 1.39
CA ASP A 29 11.36 8.15 2.49
C ASP A 29 10.57 9.39 2.07
N GLY A 30 10.82 9.88 0.85
CA GLY A 30 10.12 11.02 0.27
C GLY A 30 8.63 10.76 0.04
N PHE A 31 8.29 9.58 -0.49
CA PHE A 31 6.92 9.12 -0.68
C PHE A 31 6.17 9.07 0.66
N PHE A 32 6.72 8.38 1.67
CA PHE A 32 6.08 8.25 2.97
C PHE A 32 5.95 9.60 3.69
N ALA A 33 6.95 10.47 3.58
CA ALA A 33 6.83 11.82 4.13
C ALA A 33 5.73 12.64 3.45
N ALA A 34 5.54 12.47 2.13
CA ALA A 34 4.46 13.13 1.39
C ALA A 34 3.09 12.57 1.79
N LEU A 35 2.98 11.24 1.91
CA LEU A 35 1.77 10.58 2.41
C LEU A 35 1.41 11.12 3.79
N ASP A 36 2.34 11.12 4.75
CA ASP A 36 2.09 11.59 6.12
C ASP A 36 1.58 13.04 6.17
N ARG A 37 2.08 13.91 5.28
CA ARG A 37 1.62 15.30 5.16
C ARG A 37 0.23 15.43 4.55
N SER A 38 -0.20 14.45 3.76
CA SER A 38 -1.54 14.45 3.14
C SER A 38 -2.63 13.89 4.07
N LEU A 39 -2.24 13.18 5.13
CA LEU A 39 -3.17 12.60 6.09
C LEU A 39 -3.87 13.66 6.94
N PRO A 40 -5.14 13.44 7.34
CA PRO A 40 -5.84 14.32 8.25
C PRO A 40 -5.15 14.43 9.62
N ALA A 41 -5.30 15.60 10.25
CA ALA A 41 -4.88 15.82 11.62
C ALA A 41 -5.78 15.08 12.64
N THR A 42 -7.03 14.79 12.27
CA THR A 42 -7.96 14.00 13.07
C THR A 42 -7.78 12.51 12.82
N SER A 43 -8.13 11.69 13.81
CA SER A 43 -8.12 10.23 13.67
C SER A 43 -9.40 9.75 12.97
N PRO A 44 -9.33 9.23 11.73
CA PRO A 44 -10.47 8.65 11.05
C PRO A 44 -10.86 7.32 11.71
N ARG A 45 -12.17 7.00 11.70
CA ARG A 45 -12.68 5.71 12.20
C ARG A 45 -12.75 4.62 11.13
N ARG A 46 -12.74 5.01 9.85
CA ARG A 46 -12.90 4.11 8.70
C ARG A 46 -11.97 4.58 7.59
N ILE A 47 -11.23 3.65 7.00
CA ILE A 47 -10.26 3.91 5.94
C ILE A 47 -10.55 2.93 4.80
N LEU A 48 -10.66 3.46 3.59
CA LEU A 48 -10.78 2.70 2.35
C LEU A 48 -9.47 2.85 1.59
N GLU A 49 -8.85 1.74 1.23
CA GLU A 49 -7.67 1.68 0.39
C GLU A 49 -8.02 0.99 -0.94
N VAL A 50 -7.74 1.66 -2.04
CA VAL A 50 -7.99 1.17 -3.40
C VAL A 50 -6.64 0.91 -4.06
N GLY A 51 -6.40 -0.34 -4.47
CA GLY A 51 -5.07 -0.79 -4.85
C GLY A 51 -4.22 -1.04 -3.60
N VAL A 52 -4.67 -1.97 -2.75
CA VAL A 52 -4.01 -2.29 -1.47
C VAL A 52 -2.63 -2.93 -1.67
N GLY A 53 -2.40 -3.57 -2.82
CA GLY A 53 -1.16 -4.29 -3.12
C GLY A 53 -0.82 -5.27 -2.01
N GLU A 54 0.41 -5.19 -1.50
CA GLU A 54 0.90 -6.02 -0.39
C GLU A 54 0.55 -5.47 1.01
N GLY A 55 -0.18 -4.35 1.10
CA GLY A 55 -0.68 -3.81 2.37
C GLY A 55 0.32 -2.97 3.17
N GLU A 56 1.46 -2.56 2.62
CA GLU A 56 2.48 -1.79 3.33
C GLU A 56 1.97 -0.43 3.84
N VAL A 57 1.18 0.27 3.03
CA VAL A 57 0.54 1.53 3.44
C VAL A 57 -0.55 1.26 4.47
N THR A 58 -1.37 0.22 4.27
CA THR A 58 -2.37 -0.22 5.26
C THR A 58 -1.73 -0.47 6.62
N ALA A 59 -0.64 -1.23 6.68
CA ALA A 59 0.06 -1.58 7.91
C ALA A 59 0.60 -0.33 8.63
N ARG A 60 1.21 0.61 7.89
CA ARG A 60 1.67 1.90 8.42
C ARG A 60 0.51 2.70 9.03
N LEU A 61 -0.63 2.77 8.33
CA LEU A 61 -1.79 3.52 8.81
C LEU A 61 -2.49 2.82 9.97
N ALA A 62 -2.53 1.49 10.00
CA ALA A 62 -3.07 0.70 11.11
C ALA A 62 -2.23 0.90 12.38
N ALA A 63 -0.91 0.98 12.26
CA ALA A 63 -0.04 1.34 13.38
C ALA A 63 -0.30 2.77 13.89
N ARG A 64 -0.61 3.71 12.99
CA ARG A 64 -0.94 5.11 13.36
C ARG A 64 -2.33 5.25 13.98
N TRP A 65 -3.31 4.47 13.50
CA TRP A 65 -4.72 4.53 13.91
C TRP A 65 -5.26 3.12 14.19
N PRO A 66 -4.89 2.51 15.33
CA PRO A 66 -5.22 1.12 15.64
C PRO A 66 -6.73 0.86 15.83
N GLU A 67 -7.50 1.90 16.14
CA GLU A 67 -8.97 1.82 16.31
C GLU A 67 -9.75 2.04 15.00
N ALA A 68 -9.07 2.32 13.89
CA ALA A 68 -9.73 2.51 12.60
C ALA A 68 -10.11 1.16 11.98
N THR A 69 -11.29 1.09 11.37
CA THR A 69 -11.67 -0.03 10.52
C THR A 69 -11.12 0.16 9.11
N PHE A 70 -10.35 -0.82 8.61
CA PHE A 70 -9.80 -0.80 7.26
C PHE A 70 -10.64 -1.64 6.30
N VAL A 71 -10.85 -1.13 5.10
CA VAL A 71 -11.39 -1.87 3.96
C VAL A 71 -10.38 -1.70 2.82
N GLY A 72 -9.70 -2.78 2.46
CA GLY A 72 -8.81 -2.83 1.30
C GLY A 72 -9.53 -3.49 0.12
N LEU A 73 -9.22 -3.04 -1.09
CA LEU A 73 -9.62 -3.74 -2.31
C LEU A 73 -8.53 -3.63 -3.37
N ASP A 74 -8.37 -4.70 -4.14
CA ASP A 74 -7.49 -4.76 -5.30
C ASP A 74 -8.16 -5.50 -6.46
N LEU A 75 -7.49 -5.48 -7.62
CA LEU A 75 -7.81 -6.37 -8.71
C LEU A 75 -7.55 -7.84 -8.29
N PRO A 76 -8.31 -8.80 -8.85
CA PRO A 76 -8.11 -10.20 -8.53
C PRO A 76 -6.71 -10.66 -8.94
N ASP A 77 -5.90 -11.02 -7.95
CA ASP A 77 -4.56 -11.56 -8.15
C ASP A 77 -4.26 -12.59 -7.05
N PRO A 78 -4.01 -13.88 -7.40
CA PRO A 78 -3.79 -14.94 -6.41
C PRO A 78 -2.51 -14.79 -5.57
N GLU A 79 -1.51 -14.07 -6.06
CA GLU A 79 -0.26 -13.83 -5.33
C GLU A 79 -0.47 -12.70 -4.33
N LEU A 80 -1.01 -11.56 -4.77
CA LEU A 80 -1.34 -10.44 -3.88
C LEU A 80 -2.33 -10.85 -2.80
N ALA A 81 -3.32 -11.69 -3.12
CA ALA A 81 -4.31 -12.18 -2.15
C ALA A 81 -3.69 -12.94 -0.96
N GLN A 82 -2.44 -13.40 -1.04
CA GLN A 82 -1.76 -14.09 0.07
C GLN A 82 -1.20 -13.13 1.13
N HIS A 83 -1.19 -11.82 0.84
CA HIS A 83 -0.67 -10.81 1.76
C HIS A 83 -1.70 -10.32 2.80
N TRP A 84 -2.98 -10.70 2.69
CA TRP A 84 -4.08 -10.16 3.51
C TRP A 84 -5.14 -11.21 3.91
#